data_AF-A0A519CTU0-F1
#
_entry.id   AF-A0A519CTU0-F1
#
_cell.length_a   1.000
_cell.length_b   1.000
_cell.length_c   1.000
_cell.angle_alpha   90.00
_cell.angle_beta   90.00
_cell.angle_gamma   90.00
#
_symmetry.space_group_name_H-M   'P 1'
#
loop_
_entity.id
_entity.type
_entity.pdbx_description
1 polymer ?
#
loop_
_entity_poly.entity_id
_entity_poly.type
_entity_poly.pdbx_seq_one_letter_code
_entity_poly.pdbx_strand_id
1 'polypeptide(L)'
;MENITGLRTVEWKNNKVIMIEQTKLPNELVFVEYNDFNQVANAIKTLIVRGAPAIGVSGAFGLGLAVLQSKATTKDELLSDLESARQILFATRPTAVNLGWGLEKIMNVAKTGETVEQIRKLVISTAKKMADEDIEINKAMGKNGSVLFDDNDTIMTHCNAGALATVAYGTALGVIRATRESGKNV
;
A
#
# COMPACT_ATOMS: atom_id res chain seq x y z
N MET A 1 20.56 -7.52 -15.24
CA MET A 1 19.74 -6.70 -14.33
C MET A 1 18.40 -7.38 -14.22
N GLU A 2 18.08 -7.96 -13.08
CA GLU A 2 16.76 -8.57 -12.85
C GLU A 2 15.66 -7.54 -13.14
N ASN A 3 14.58 -8.00 -13.75
CA ASN A 3 13.43 -7.19 -14.13
C ASN A 3 12.84 -6.48 -12.90
N ILE A 4 13.17 -5.19 -12.73
CA ILE A 4 12.61 -4.28 -11.71
C ILE A 4 11.08 -4.10 -11.89
N THR A 5 10.53 -4.56 -13.01
CA THR A 5 9.09 -4.50 -13.33
C THR A 5 8.19 -5.31 -12.38
N GLY A 6 8.76 -6.17 -11.52
CA GLY A 6 8.04 -6.94 -10.50
C GLY A 6 8.17 -6.43 -9.05
N LEU A 7 8.95 -5.38 -8.79
CA LEU A 7 9.26 -4.96 -7.42
C LEU A 7 8.07 -4.22 -6.78
N ARG A 8 7.50 -4.79 -5.71
CA ARG A 8 6.48 -4.14 -4.88
C ARG A 8 7.11 -3.48 -3.64
N THR A 9 6.71 -2.25 -3.36
CA THR A 9 7.12 -1.53 -2.14
C THR A 9 6.54 -2.15 -0.88
N VAL A 10 5.31 -2.67 -0.99
CA VAL A 10 4.59 -3.37 0.07
C VAL A 10 3.83 -4.55 -0.52
N GLU A 11 3.94 -5.72 0.11
CA GLU A 11 3.34 -6.97 -0.35
C GLU A 11 2.81 -7.80 0.83
N TRP A 12 1.71 -8.51 0.62
CA TRP A 12 1.25 -9.55 1.54
C TRP A 12 1.72 -10.93 1.09
N LYS A 13 2.48 -11.63 1.93
CA LYS A 13 2.99 -12.97 1.63
C LYS A 13 3.01 -13.83 2.89
N ASN A 14 2.49 -15.05 2.81
CA ASN A 14 2.51 -16.03 3.92
C ASN A 14 2.02 -15.45 5.28
N ASN A 15 0.92 -14.68 5.26
CA ASN A 15 0.37 -13.98 6.43
C ASN A 15 1.34 -13.00 7.09
N LYS A 16 2.24 -12.42 6.29
CA LYS A 16 3.13 -11.33 6.67
C LYS A 16 3.00 -10.18 5.68
N VAL A 17 3.40 -9.00 6.15
CA VAL A 17 3.57 -7.81 5.32
C VAL A 17 5.06 -7.61 5.09
N ILE A 18 5.46 -7.68 3.82
CA ILE A 18 6.83 -7.45 3.37
C ILE A 18 6.91 -6.03 2.83
N MET A 19 7.92 -5.26 3.24
CA MET A 19 8.14 -3.88 2.78
C MET A 19 9.59 -3.66 2.40
N ILE A 20 9.82 -2.73 1.47
CA ILE A 20 11.15 -2.14 1.28
C ILE A 20 11.42 -1.16 2.42
N GLU A 21 12.57 -1.27 3.09
CA GLU A 21 13.00 -0.30 4.10
C GLU A 21 13.58 0.97 3.42
N GLN A 22 12.70 1.94 3.16
CA GLN A 22 13.08 3.11 2.36
C GLN A 22 14.07 4.07 3.05
N THR A 23 14.31 3.92 4.36
CA THR A 23 15.28 4.73 5.11
C THR A 23 16.73 4.35 4.79
N LYS A 24 16.96 3.17 4.20
CA LYS A 24 18.28 2.67 3.79
C LYS A 24 18.65 3.02 2.35
N LEU A 25 17.66 3.43 1.56
CA LEU A 25 17.88 3.87 0.18
C LEU A 25 18.57 5.25 0.14
N PRO A 26 19.42 5.51 -0.88
CA PRO A 26 19.75 4.65 -2.02
C PRO A 26 20.89 3.65 -1.76
N ASN A 27 21.46 3.65 -0.55
CA ASN A 27 22.69 2.94 -0.23
C ASN A 27 22.49 1.42 -0.18
N GLU A 28 21.34 0.95 0.31
CA GLU A 28 21.07 -0.47 0.49
C GLU A 28 19.58 -0.78 0.25
N LEU A 29 19.33 -1.88 -0.48
CA LEU A 29 17.98 -2.42 -0.68
C LEU A 29 17.72 -3.53 0.35
N VAL A 30 16.98 -3.19 1.40
CA VAL A 30 16.59 -4.12 2.48
C VAL A 30 15.09 -4.35 2.45
N PHE A 31 14.68 -5.60 2.68
CA PHE A 31 13.29 -5.98 2.90
C PHE A 31 13.06 -6.32 4.36
N VAL A 32 11.95 -5.85 4.91
CA VAL A 32 11.50 -6.14 6.27
C VAL A 32 10.20 -6.92 6.22
N GLU A 33 10.01 -7.85 7.15
CA GLU A 33 8.80 -8.66 7.27
C GLU A 33 8.10 -8.42 8.61
N TYR A 34 6.79 -8.22 8.57
CA TYR A 34 5.96 -7.97 9.75
C TYR A 34 4.83 -8.97 9.85
N ASN A 35 4.61 -9.50 11.05
CA ASN A 35 3.48 -10.36 11.39
C ASN A 35 2.58 -9.75 12.47
N ASP A 36 2.89 -8.52 12.90
CA ASP A 36 2.12 -7.75 13.87
C ASP A 36 1.73 -6.37 13.30
N PHE A 37 0.45 -6.00 13.41
CA PHE A 37 -0.03 -4.70 12.95
C PHE A 37 0.66 -3.52 13.66
N ASN A 38 1.15 -3.70 14.89
CA ASN A 38 1.92 -2.67 15.60
C ASN A 38 3.27 -2.40 14.92
N GLN A 39 3.90 -3.41 14.33
CA GLN A 39 5.13 -3.23 13.56
C GLN A 39 4.87 -2.46 12.26
N VAL A 40 3.74 -2.75 11.60
CA VAL A 40 3.27 -1.97 10.43
C VAL A 40 3.01 -0.51 10.82
N ALA A 41 2.36 -0.27 11.95
CA ALA A 41 2.14 1.08 12.47
C ALA A 41 3.48 1.81 12.71
N ASN A 42 4.45 1.14 13.32
CA ASN A 42 5.80 1.68 13.50
C ASN A 42 6.50 1.97 12.17
N ALA A 43 6.37 1.08 11.17
CA ALA A 43 6.97 1.28 9.85
C ALA A 43 6.41 2.52 9.13
N ILE A 44 5.11 2.80 9.25
CA ILE A 44 4.48 4.01 8.72
C ILE A 44 5.00 5.26 9.47
N LYS A 45 5.05 5.19 10.81
CA LYS A 45 5.49 6.30 11.67
C LYS A 45 6.95 6.68 11.46
N THR A 46 7.81 5.69 11.28
CA THR A 46 9.27 5.85 11.14
C THR A 46 9.73 5.99 9.69
N LEU A 47 8.79 6.08 8.75
CA LEU A 47 9.04 6.30 7.32
C LEU A 47 9.82 5.15 6.63
N ILE A 48 9.81 3.95 7.22
CA ILE A 48 10.21 2.71 6.53
C ILE A 48 9.38 2.57 5.25
N VAL A 49 8.06 2.81 5.36
CA VAL A 49 7.17 2.98 4.21
C VAL A 49 6.63 4.41 4.16
N ARG A 50 6.64 5.00 2.97
CA ARG A 50 6.17 6.36 2.71
C ARG A 50 5.62 6.49 1.29
N GLY A 51 4.88 7.57 1.06
CA GLY A 51 4.07 7.77 -0.15
C GLY A 51 2.61 7.44 0.13
N ALA A 52 1.69 8.30 -0.30
CA ALA A 52 0.30 8.23 0.16
C ALA A 52 -0.37 6.89 -0.22
N PRO A 53 -0.25 6.38 -1.47
CA PRO A 53 -0.85 5.09 -1.81
C PRO A 53 -0.19 3.90 -1.09
N ALA A 54 1.15 3.87 -0.96
CA ALA A 54 1.85 2.82 -0.23
C ALA A 54 1.44 2.76 1.26
N ILE A 55 1.29 3.93 1.91
CA ILE A 55 0.80 4.00 3.30
C ILE A 55 -0.65 3.52 3.40
N GLY A 56 -1.52 3.87 2.44
CA GLY A 56 -2.91 3.43 2.43
C GLY A 56 -3.04 1.90 2.37
N VAL A 57 -2.28 1.26 1.48
CA VAL A 57 -2.23 -0.20 1.37
C VAL A 57 -1.57 -0.83 2.60
N SER A 58 -0.52 -0.21 3.15
CA SER A 58 0.13 -0.67 4.39
C SER A 58 -0.84 -0.67 5.57
N GLY A 59 -1.67 0.37 5.72
CA GLY A 59 -2.71 0.41 6.76
C GLY A 59 -3.75 -0.70 6.58
N ALA A 60 -4.18 -0.96 5.34
CA ALA A 60 -5.10 -2.06 5.05
C ALA A 60 -4.50 -3.43 5.38
N PHE A 61 -3.23 -3.65 5.05
CA PHE A 61 -2.51 -4.85 5.47
C PHE A 61 -2.31 -4.93 6.99
N GLY A 62 -2.11 -3.80 7.67
CA GLY A 62 -2.09 -3.73 9.14
C GLY A 62 -3.39 -4.30 9.73
N LEU A 63 -4.55 -3.89 9.22
CA LEU A 63 -5.83 -4.49 9.64
C LEU A 63 -5.97 -5.96 9.21
N GLY A 64 -5.37 -6.35 8.08
CA GLY A 64 -5.22 -7.75 7.69
C GLY A 64 -4.43 -8.58 8.72
N LEU A 65 -3.38 -8.04 9.32
CA LEU A 65 -2.66 -8.71 10.42
C LEU A 65 -3.48 -8.70 11.71
N ALA A 66 -4.15 -7.58 12.02
CA ALA A 66 -4.99 -7.47 13.22
C ALA A 66 -6.11 -8.52 13.23
N VAL A 67 -6.75 -8.77 12.08
CA VAL A 67 -7.78 -9.81 11.96
C VAL A 67 -7.20 -11.22 12.14
N LEU A 68 -5.91 -11.46 11.89
CA LEU A 68 -5.26 -12.74 12.15
C LEU A 68 -4.83 -12.88 13.62
N GLN A 69 -4.40 -11.79 14.24
CA GLN A 69 -3.93 -11.76 15.63
C GLN A 69 -5.08 -11.80 16.65
N SER A 70 -6.27 -11.32 16.27
CA SER A 70 -7.46 -11.35 17.13
C SER A 70 -7.83 -12.79 17.53
N LYS A 71 -8.17 -12.96 18.81
CA LYS A 71 -8.71 -14.20 19.40
C LYS A 71 -10.23 -14.18 19.53
N ALA A 72 -10.89 -13.16 18.98
CA ALA A 72 -12.34 -12.99 19.02
C ALA A 72 -13.06 -14.24 18.49
N THR A 73 -14.12 -14.61 19.19
CA THR A 73 -15.00 -15.74 18.83
C THR A 73 -16.35 -15.27 18.30
N THR A 74 -16.68 -13.99 18.54
CA THR A 74 -17.88 -13.35 18.01
C THR A 74 -17.54 -12.25 17.01
N LYS A 75 -18.53 -11.89 16.18
CA LYS A 75 -18.42 -10.77 15.23
C LYS A 75 -18.13 -9.46 15.94
N ASP A 76 -18.84 -9.16 17.03
CA ASP A 76 -18.73 -7.87 17.72
C ASP A 76 -17.36 -7.70 18.40
N GLU A 77 -16.84 -8.76 19.01
CA GLU A 77 -15.46 -8.78 19.54
C GLU A 77 -14.43 -8.49 18.44
N LEU A 78 -14.56 -9.16 17.29
CA LEU A 78 -13.61 -8.99 16.19
C LEU A 78 -13.66 -7.56 15.61
N LEU A 79 -14.86 -6.98 15.49
CA LEU A 79 -15.02 -5.60 15.04
C LEU A 79 -14.44 -4.61 16.05
N SER A 80 -14.54 -4.90 17.35
CA SER A 80 -13.92 -4.08 18.41
C SER A 80 -12.39 -4.15 18.36
N ASP A 81 -11.82 -5.35 18.17
CA ASP A 81 -10.38 -5.53 17.98
C ASP A 81 -9.86 -4.77 16.75
N LEU A 82 -10.57 -4.87 15.63
CA LEU A 82 -10.24 -4.15 14.40
C LEU A 82 -10.32 -2.64 14.57
N GLU A 83 -11.34 -2.13 15.27
CA GLU A 83 -11.47 -0.69 15.55
C GLU A 83 -10.30 -0.18 16.42
N SER A 84 -9.88 -0.96 17.41
CA SER A 84 -8.71 -0.64 18.25
C SER A 84 -7.43 -0.58 17.41
N ALA A 85 -7.21 -1.58 16.55
CA ALA A 85 -6.07 -1.59 15.63
C ALA A 85 -6.12 -0.43 14.62
N ARG A 86 -7.31 -0.09 14.12
CA ARG A 86 -7.54 1.04 13.20
C ARG A 86 -7.12 2.36 13.82
N GLN A 87 -7.48 2.61 15.08
CA GLN A 87 -7.11 3.83 15.80
C GLN A 87 -5.59 3.95 15.94
N ILE A 88 -4.90 2.85 16.31
CA ILE A 88 -3.44 2.80 16.41
C ILE A 88 -2.79 3.11 15.06
N LEU A 89 -3.23 2.46 13.99
CA LEU A 89 -2.71 2.65 12.64
C LEU A 89 -2.95 4.10 12.16
N PHE A 90 -4.16 4.63 12.34
CA PHE A 90 -4.52 5.99 11.92
C PHE A 90 -3.68 7.06 12.64
N ALA A 91 -3.44 6.88 13.94
CA ALA A 91 -2.66 7.81 14.76
C ALA A 91 -1.19 7.95 14.32
N THR A 92 -0.67 7.02 13.51
CA THR A 92 0.70 7.11 12.99
C THR A 92 0.91 8.36 12.13
N ARG A 93 -0.08 8.72 11.29
CA ARG A 93 -0.05 9.85 10.35
C ARG A 93 -1.48 10.33 10.02
N PRO A 94 -2.16 11.04 10.93
CA PRO A 94 -3.59 11.36 10.80
C PRO A 94 -3.96 12.26 9.62
N THR A 95 -2.99 12.99 9.06
CA THR A 95 -3.19 13.84 7.87
C THR A 95 -3.03 13.07 6.55
N ALA A 96 -2.57 11.82 6.58
CA ALA A 96 -2.44 10.99 5.38
C ALA A 96 -3.83 10.47 4.95
N VAL A 97 -4.48 11.18 4.04
CA VAL A 97 -5.83 10.85 3.55
C VAL A 97 -5.93 9.40 3.06
N ASN A 98 -4.95 8.91 2.31
CA ASN A 98 -4.93 7.53 1.82
C ASN A 98 -4.84 6.48 2.95
N LEU A 99 -4.22 6.81 4.09
CA LEU A 99 -4.21 5.94 5.27
C LEU A 99 -5.63 5.79 5.82
N GLY A 100 -6.30 6.93 6.08
CA GLY A 100 -7.69 6.94 6.52
C GLY A 100 -8.61 6.19 5.55
N TRP A 101 -8.52 6.49 4.25
CA TRP A 101 -9.28 5.79 3.23
C TRP A 101 -9.08 4.27 3.24
N GLY A 102 -7.84 3.81 3.33
CA GLY A 102 -7.53 2.38 3.30
C GLY A 102 -8.06 1.64 4.53
N LEU A 103 -7.91 2.25 5.70
CA LEU A 103 -8.46 1.76 6.96
C LEU A 103 -10.00 1.69 6.93
N GLU A 104 -10.67 2.76 6.50
CA GLU A 104 -12.13 2.81 6.40
C GLU A 104 -12.68 1.79 5.40
N LYS A 105 -12.01 1.59 4.25
CA LYS A 105 -12.41 0.57 3.24
C LYS A 105 -12.42 -0.83 3.87
N ILE A 106 -11.40 -1.16 4.66
CA ILE A 106 -11.34 -2.46 5.34
C ILE A 106 -12.41 -2.58 6.42
N MET A 107 -12.61 -1.56 7.25
CA MET A 107 -13.66 -1.61 8.28
C MET A 107 -15.05 -1.78 7.70
N ASN A 108 -15.35 -1.09 6.60
CA ASN A 108 -16.64 -1.20 5.94
C ASN A 108 -16.90 -2.61 5.43
N VAL A 109 -15.88 -3.25 4.84
CA VAL A 109 -15.99 -4.65 4.39
C VAL A 109 -16.04 -5.63 5.57
N ALA A 110 -15.34 -5.37 6.67
CA ALA A 110 -15.42 -6.20 7.86
C ALA A 110 -16.86 -6.25 8.42
N LYS A 111 -17.57 -5.12 8.43
CA LYS A 111 -18.95 -5.01 8.93
C LYS A 111 -19.95 -5.86 8.14
N THR A 112 -19.69 -6.15 6.86
CA THR A 112 -20.60 -6.95 6.01
C THR A 112 -20.49 -8.45 6.26
N GLY A 113 -19.43 -8.94 6.92
CA GLY A 113 -19.30 -10.36 7.25
C GLY A 113 -20.24 -10.79 8.37
N GLU A 114 -20.77 -12.01 8.31
CA GLU A 114 -21.70 -12.54 9.31
C GLU A 114 -20.96 -13.34 10.40
N THR A 115 -19.90 -14.04 10.02
CA THR A 115 -19.09 -14.87 10.93
C THR A 115 -17.66 -14.35 11.04
N VAL A 116 -16.98 -14.66 12.14
CA VAL A 116 -15.55 -14.34 12.37
C VAL A 116 -14.67 -14.80 11.21
N GLU A 117 -14.87 -16.03 10.73
CA GLU A 117 -14.09 -16.58 9.61
C GLU A 117 -14.35 -15.85 8.30
N GLN A 118 -15.60 -15.50 8.01
CA GLN A 118 -15.94 -14.71 6.83
C GLN A 118 -15.29 -13.32 6.89
N ILE A 119 -15.31 -12.66 8.05
CA ILE A 119 -14.67 -11.35 8.25
C ILE A 119 -13.17 -11.44 8.03
N ARG A 120 -12.49 -12.45 8.61
CA ARG A 120 -11.05 -12.69 8.42
C ARG A 120 -10.71 -12.81 6.92
N LYS A 121 -11.46 -13.63 6.19
CA LYS A 121 -11.27 -13.81 4.74
C LYS A 121 -11.50 -12.52 3.96
N LEU A 122 -12.63 -11.84 4.21
CA LEU A 122 -13.01 -10.61 3.53
C LEU A 122 -11.99 -9.48 3.71
N VAL A 123 -11.51 -9.28 4.94
CA VAL A 123 -10.51 -8.27 5.27
C VAL A 123 -9.20 -8.55 4.52
N ILE A 124 -8.67 -9.77 4.62
CA ILE A 124 -7.40 -10.15 3.97
C ILE A 124 -7.51 -10.07 2.45
N SER A 125 -8.59 -10.61 1.86
CA SER A 125 -8.78 -10.57 0.41
C SER A 125 -8.92 -9.15 -0.10
N THR A 126 -9.62 -8.27 0.63
CA THR A 126 -9.80 -6.88 0.23
C THR A 126 -8.50 -6.10 0.33
N ALA A 127 -7.71 -6.31 1.39
CA ALA A 127 -6.41 -5.65 1.53
C ALA A 127 -5.45 -6.04 0.39
N LYS A 128 -5.41 -7.33 0.01
CA LYS A 128 -4.65 -7.81 -1.17
C LYS A 128 -5.15 -7.16 -2.46
N LYS A 129 -6.47 -7.15 -2.65
CA LYS A 129 -7.10 -6.54 -3.83
C LYS A 129 -6.77 -5.06 -3.94
N MET A 130 -6.74 -4.31 -2.84
CA MET A 130 -6.34 -2.90 -2.84
C MET A 130 -4.91 -2.71 -3.34
N ALA A 131 -4.00 -3.63 -3.02
CA ALA A 131 -2.63 -3.56 -3.51
C ALA A 131 -2.54 -3.77 -5.03
N ASP A 132 -3.31 -4.73 -5.56
CA ASP A 132 -3.38 -4.99 -7.00
C ASP A 132 -4.10 -3.85 -7.75
N GLU A 133 -5.20 -3.32 -7.19
CA GLU A 133 -5.94 -2.16 -7.71
C GLU A 133 -5.05 -0.92 -7.81
N ASP A 134 -4.19 -0.65 -6.81
CA ASP A 134 -3.23 0.47 -6.86
C ASP A 134 -2.31 0.38 -8.08
N ILE A 135 -1.77 -0.82 -8.38
CA ILE A 135 -0.89 -1.02 -9.53
C ILE A 135 -1.62 -0.72 -10.83
N GLU A 136 -2.84 -1.24 -10.99
CA GLU A 136 -3.61 -1.06 -12.21
C GLU A 136 -4.08 0.38 -12.41
N ILE A 137 -4.48 1.06 -11.32
CA ILE A 137 -4.80 2.50 -11.34
C ILE A 137 -3.58 3.31 -11.77
N ASN A 138 -2.40 3.01 -11.23
CA ASN A 138 -1.17 3.72 -11.55
C ASN A 138 -0.72 3.51 -13.00
N LYS A 139 -0.85 2.28 -13.54
CA LYS A 139 -0.59 2.01 -14.96
C LYS A 139 -1.58 2.73 -15.88
N ALA A 140 -2.87 2.68 -15.56
CA ALA A 140 -3.90 3.38 -16.33
C ALA A 140 -3.69 4.90 -16.31
N MET A 141 -3.40 5.46 -15.14
CA MET A 141 -3.05 6.88 -14.99
C MET A 141 -1.79 7.23 -15.79
N GLY A 142 -0.75 6.40 -15.71
CA GLY A 142 0.48 6.57 -16.47
C GLY A 142 0.22 6.63 -17.97
N LYS A 143 -0.49 5.64 -18.51
CA LYS A 143 -0.88 5.58 -19.91
C LYS A 143 -1.67 6.82 -20.34
N ASN A 144 -2.66 7.22 -19.55
CA ASN A 144 -3.48 8.40 -19.84
C ASN A 144 -2.67 9.70 -19.78
N GLY A 145 -1.70 9.82 -18.87
CA GLY A 145 -0.82 10.98 -18.79
C GLY A 145 0.26 11.02 -19.88
N SER A 146 0.68 9.86 -20.40
CA SER A 146 1.77 9.76 -21.38
C SER A 146 1.50 10.47 -22.71
N VAL A 147 0.23 10.71 -23.01
CA VAL A 147 -0.21 11.42 -24.23
C VAL A 147 0.07 12.93 -24.15
N LEU A 148 0.38 13.46 -22.97
CA LEU A 148 0.62 14.89 -22.72
C LEU A 148 2.05 15.34 -23.00
N PHE A 149 2.96 14.41 -23.27
CA PHE A 149 4.39 14.67 -23.51
C PHE A 149 4.76 14.26 -24.93
N ASP A 150 5.68 14.97 -25.55
CA ASP A 150 6.22 14.66 -26.87
C ASP A 150 7.61 14.01 -26.80
N ASP A 151 8.10 13.55 -27.95
CA ASP A 151 9.45 12.98 -28.04
C ASP A 151 10.51 14.06 -27.81
N ASN A 152 11.50 13.77 -26.96
CA ASN A 152 12.58 14.67 -26.52
C ASN A 152 12.16 15.78 -25.54
N ASP A 153 10.97 15.68 -24.93
CA ASP A 153 10.60 16.54 -23.81
C ASP A 153 11.52 16.34 -22.60
N THR A 154 11.84 17.43 -21.91
CA THR A 154 12.49 17.37 -20.59
C THR A 154 11.45 17.57 -19.50
N ILE A 155 11.21 16.53 -18.70
CA ILE A 155 10.16 16.54 -17.67
C ILE A 155 10.77 16.89 -16.30
N MET A 156 10.30 17.98 -15.69
CA MET A 156 10.60 18.31 -14.30
C MET A 156 9.60 17.65 -13.36
N THR A 157 10.07 17.08 -12.26
CA THR A 157 9.24 16.53 -11.18
C THR A 157 9.79 16.95 -9.82
N HIS A 158 8.98 16.77 -8.77
CA HIS A 158 9.35 17.10 -7.40
C HIS A 158 8.96 15.97 -6.45
N CYS A 159 9.80 15.73 -5.43
CA CYS A 159 9.68 14.60 -4.51
C CYS A 159 9.82 13.24 -5.24
N ASN A 160 9.33 12.16 -4.61
CA ASN A 160 9.25 10.83 -5.19
C ASN A 160 7.79 10.37 -5.23
N ALA A 161 7.19 10.41 -6.42
CA ALA A 161 5.85 9.91 -6.71
C ALA A 161 5.92 8.70 -7.68
N GLY A 162 6.93 7.84 -7.46
CA GLY A 162 7.19 6.64 -8.25
C GLY A 162 6.79 5.35 -7.55
N ALA A 163 7.32 4.23 -8.05
CA ALA A 163 7.02 2.89 -7.53
C ALA A 163 7.23 2.77 -6.01
N LEU A 164 8.23 3.45 -5.43
CA LEU A 164 8.49 3.47 -3.99
C LEU A 164 7.42 4.21 -3.17
N ALA A 165 6.62 5.08 -3.78
CA ALA A 165 5.55 5.83 -3.10
C ALA A 165 4.17 5.16 -3.22
N THR A 166 4.07 4.15 -4.08
CA THR A 166 2.88 3.36 -4.37
C THR A 166 3.18 1.88 -4.08
N VAL A 167 2.26 0.97 -4.40
CA VAL A 167 2.57 -0.47 -4.36
C VAL A 167 3.61 -0.80 -5.42
N ALA A 168 3.39 -0.31 -6.64
CA ALA A 168 4.35 -0.37 -7.75
C ALA A 168 4.01 0.71 -8.79
N TYR A 169 4.86 0.83 -9.82
CA TYR A 169 4.73 1.73 -10.98
C TYR A 169 4.80 3.23 -10.66
N GLY A 170 3.93 3.77 -9.81
CA GLY A 170 3.93 5.18 -9.40
C GLY A 170 2.87 6.02 -10.07
N THR A 171 2.72 7.27 -9.62
CA THR A 171 1.78 8.26 -10.19
C THR A 171 2.50 9.17 -11.17
N ALA A 172 3.07 10.30 -10.72
CA ALA A 172 3.76 11.24 -11.62
C ALA A 172 4.97 10.59 -12.31
N LEU A 173 5.80 9.85 -11.56
CA LEU A 173 6.88 9.06 -12.19
C LEU A 173 6.34 7.83 -12.94
N GLY A 174 5.11 7.39 -12.66
CA GLY A 174 4.41 6.38 -13.47
C GLY A 174 4.02 6.90 -14.85
N VAL A 175 3.63 8.18 -14.94
CA VAL A 175 3.42 8.85 -16.23
C VAL A 175 4.72 8.92 -17.03
N ILE A 176 5.84 9.33 -16.40
CA ILE A 176 7.14 9.35 -17.08
C ILE A 176 7.55 7.94 -17.55
N ARG A 177 7.33 6.90 -16.73
CA ARG A 177 7.53 5.50 -17.12
C ARG A 177 6.69 5.14 -18.36
N ALA A 178 5.39 5.43 -18.34
CA ALA A 178 4.49 5.16 -19.45
C ALA A 178 4.89 5.90 -20.74
N THR A 179 5.32 7.16 -20.63
CA THR A 179 5.82 7.96 -21.76
C THR A 179 7.02 7.27 -22.40
N ARG A 180 7.98 6.81 -21.60
CA ARG A 180 9.13 6.04 -22.11
C ARG A 180 8.74 4.68 -22.69
N GLU A 181 7.81 3.97 -22.05
CA GLU A 181 7.26 2.69 -22.54
C GLU A 181 6.51 2.85 -23.88
N SER A 182 5.98 4.05 -24.18
CA SER A 182 5.35 4.37 -25.46
C SER A 182 6.33 4.59 -26.62
N GLY A 183 7.65 4.59 -26.34
CA GLY A 183 8.71 4.77 -27.33
C GLY A 183 9.25 6.20 -27.45
N LYS A 184 8.73 7.14 -26.65
CA LYS A 184 9.24 8.52 -26.59
C LYS A 184 10.50 8.60 -25.73
N ASN A 185 11.46 9.39 -26.16
CA ASN A 185 12.67 9.74 -25.43
C ASN A 185 12.37 10.89 -24.46
N VAL A 186 12.19 10.60 -23.17
CA VAL A 186 11.97 11.57 -22.08
C VAL A 186 12.77 11.21 -20.83
#